data_AF-A0A662VL12-F1
#
_entry.id   AF-A0A662VL12-F1
#
_cell.length_a   1.000
_cell.length_b   1.000
_cell.length_c   1.000
_cell.angle_alpha   90.00
_cell.angle_beta   90.00
_cell.angle_gamma   90.00
#
_symmetry.space_group_name_H-M   'P 1'
#
loop_
_entity.id
_entity.type
_entity.pdbx_description
1 polymer ?
#
loop_
_entity_poly.entity_id
_entity_poly.type
_entity_poly.pdbx_seq_one_letter_code
_entity_poly.pdbx_strand_id
1 'polypeptide(L)'
;MLKLPESMREILSKPHGRLYKGDWVDLKLVDEVNECELIACVGDLVSLSAINSSLNPHLIVLDGKTLRYERLEIEGSIKNYKKLEANNPPGYISCDLVRTIQLAVKMIFDGFRVCI
;
A
#
# COMPACT_ATOMS: atom_id res chain seq x y z
N MET A 1 -21.19 0.00 3.34
CA MET A 1 -19.96 -0.83 3.31
C MET A 1 -20.19 -1.96 2.33
N LEU A 2 -19.18 -2.32 1.55
CA LEU A 2 -19.25 -3.47 0.63
C LEU A 2 -18.47 -4.64 1.23
N LYS A 3 -19.03 -5.85 1.19
CA LYS A 3 -18.37 -7.08 1.64
C LYS A 3 -17.87 -7.84 0.41
N LEU A 4 -16.64 -8.33 0.46
CA LEU A 4 -16.08 -9.23 -0.54
C LEU A 4 -16.91 -10.51 -0.61
N PRO A 5 -17.52 -10.84 -1.76
CA PRO A 5 -18.22 -12.10 -1.94
C PRO A 5 -17.27 -13.28 -1.78
N GLU A 6 -17.73 -14.36 -1.16
CA GLU A 6 -16.89 -15.56 -0.92
C GLU A 6 -16.38 -16.16 -2.24
N SER A 7 -17.24 -16.21 -3.25
CA SER A 7 -16.90 -16.69 -4.61
C SER A 7 -15.78 -15.88 -5.27
N MET A 8 -15.55 -14.64 -4.84
CA MET A 8 -14.51 -13.77 -5.39
C MET A 8 -13.21 -13.83 -4.62
N ARG A 9 -13.17 -14.42 -3.41
CA ARG A 9 -11.94 -14.48 -2.61
C ARG A 9 -10.82 -15.21 -3.33
N GLU A 10 -11.10 -16.37 -3.93
CA GLU A 10 -10.10 -17.16 -4.65
C GLU A 10 -9.62 -16.44 -5.92
N ILE A 11 -10.50 -15.68 -6.56
CA ILE A 11 -10.16 -14.94 -7.78
C ILE A 11 -9.23 -13.79 -7.42
N LEU A 12 -9.61 -12.98 -6.42
CA LEU A 12 -8.89 -11.77 -6.01
C LEU A 12 -7.65 -12.02 -5.15
N SER A 13 -7.47 -13.25 -4.64
CA SER A 13 -6.24 -13.64 -3.94
C SER A 13 -5.09 -13.97 -4.90
N LYS A 14 -5.39 -14.20 -6.18
CA LYS A 14 -4.38 -14.45 -7.20
C LYS A 14 -3.73 -13.12 -7.62
N PRO A 15 -2.43 -13.10 -7.95
CA PRO A 15 -1.79 -11.91 -8.48
C PRO A 15 -2.51 -11.40 -9.73
N HIS A 16 -2.86 -10.12 -9.74
CA HIS A 16 -3.43 -9.45 -10.89
C HIS A 16 -2.39 -8.51 -11.50
N GLY A 17 -2.00 -8.75 -12.75
CA GLY A 17 -0.93 -8.03 -13.43
C GLY A 17 0.38 -8.82 -13.48
N ARG A 18 1.50 -8.13 -13.69
CA ARG A 18 2.82 -8.77 -13.78
C ARG A 18 3.33 -9.08 -12.37
N LEU A 19 3.65 -10.36 -12.14
CA LEU A 19 4.31 -10.80 -10.91
C LEU A 19 5.82 -10.76 -11.10
N TYR A 20 6.49 -9.86 -10.40
CA TYR A 20 7.95 -9.80 -10.35
C TYR A 20 8.44 -10.77 -9.27
N LYS A 21 9.33 -11.70 -9.65
CA LYS A 21 9.88 -12.74 -8.76
C LYS A 21 11.34 -12.46 -8.43
N GLY A 22 11.71 -12.68 -7.18
CA GLY A 22 13.08 -12.52 -6.65
C GLY A 22 13.04 -12.29 -5.14
N ASP A 23 14.15 -12.56 -4.46
CA ASP A 23 14.25 -12.36 -3.00
C ASP A 23 14.15 -10.86 -2.63
N TRP A 24 14.62 -10.00 -3.54
CA TRP A 24 14.46 -8.55 -3.49
C TRP A 24 14.23 -8.04 -4.91
N VAL A 25 13.03 -7.57 -5.21
CA VAL A 25 12.77 -6.88 -6.47
C VAL A 25 13.17 -5.44 -6.28
N ASP A 26 14.23 -5.00 -6.96
CA ASP A 26 14.50 -3.56 -7.08
C ASP A 26 13.39 -2.95 -7.95
N LEU A 27 12.38 -2.39 -7.29
CA LEU A 27 11.21 -1.83 -7.95
C LEU A 27 11.56 -0.67 -8.89
N LYS A 28 12.78 -0.11 -8.83
CA LYS A 28 13.25 0.90 -9.79
C LYS A 28 13.51 0.35 -11.19
N LEU A 29 13.73 -0.96 -11.31
CA LEU A 29 13.91 -1.65 -12.59
C LEU A 29 12.58 -1.98 -13.27
N VAL A 30 11.46 -1.58 -12.66
CA VAL A 30 10.13 -1.71 -13.23
C VAL A 30 9.87 -0.47 -14.09
N ASP A 31 9.96 -0.60 -15.41
CA ASP A 31 9.77 0.52 -16.33
C ASP A 31 8.46 1.27 -16.08
N GLU A 32 7.39 0.53 -15.76
CA GLU A 32 6.06 1.09 -15.47
C GLU A 32 6.04 2.05 -14.27
N VAL A 33 6.98 1.88 -13.34
CA VAL A 33 7.12 2.73 -12.16
C VAL A 33 7.66 4.11 -12.51
N ASN A 34 8.49 4.22 -13.55
CA ASN A 34 9.05 5.50 -13.98
C ASN A 34 8.07 6.31 -14.84
N GLU A 35 7.06 5.67 -15.42
CA GLU A 35 6.05 6.30 -16.28
C GLU A 35 4.77 6.73 -15.55
N CYS A 36 4.60 6.32 -14.29
CA CYS A 36 3.38 6.58 -13.54
C CYS A 36 3.40 7.92 -12.79
N GLU A 37 2.26 8.60 -12.76
CA GLU A 37 2.07 9.85 -12.01
C GLU A 37 2.01 9.61 -10.49
N LEU A 38 1.46 8.45 -10.09
CA LEU A 38 1.25 8.09 -8.69
C LEU A 38 1.55 6.60 -8.48
N ILE A 39 2.19 6.32 -7.35
CA ILE A 39 2.54 4.96 -6.92
C ILE A 39 1.88 4.72 -5.57
N ALA A 40 1.11 3.64 -5.48
CA ALA A 40 0.53 3.17 -4.24
C ALA A 40 1.02 1.76 -3.90
N CYS A 41 1.42 1.54 -2.65
CA CYS A 41 1.74 0.22 -2.12
C CYS A 41 0.71 -0.16 -1.06
N VAL A 42 0.18 -1.38 -1.13
CA VAL A 42 -0.84 -1.89 -0.21
C VAL A 42 -0.32 -3.18 0.42
N GLY A 43 -0.09 -3.14 1.74
CA GLY A 43 0.47 -4.23 2.52
C GLY A 43 1.88 -3.92 3.05
N ASP A 44 2.22 -4.49 4.21
CA ASP A 44 3.41 -4.13 4.97
C ASP A 44 4.72 -4.45 4.22
N LEU A 45 4.85 -5.68 3.69
CA LEU A 45 6.10 -6.15 3.05
C LEU A 45 6.42 -5.42 1.75
N VAL A 46 5.43 -5.23 0.86
CA VAL A 46 5.63 -4.53 -0.40
C VAL A 46 5.99 -3.07 -0.16
N SER A 47 5.37 -2.44 0.84
CA SER A 47 5.64 -1.05 1.20
C SER A 47 7.06 -0.88 1.75
N LEU A 48 7.51 -1.81 2.61
CA LEU A 48 8.89 -1.77 3.10
C LEU A 48 9.90 -2.02 1.99
N SER A 49 9.67 -3.01 1.13
CA SER A 49 10.53 -3.27 -0.03
C SER A 49 10.65 -2.03 -0.92
N ALA A 50 9.53 -1.34 -1.20
CA ALA A 50 9.53 -0.12 -1.99
C ALA A 50 10.33 1.02 -1.35
N ILE A 51 10.19 1.21 -0.03
CA ILE A 51 10.98 2.23 0.68
C ILE A 51 12.47 1.87 0.67
N ASN A 52 12.82 0.61 0.94
CA ASN A 52 14.22 0.15 0.97
C ASN A 52 14.91 0.26 -0.40
N SER A 53 14.17 0.04 -1.49
CA SER A 53 14.66 0.30 -2.85
C SER A 53 14.70 1.80 -3.22
N SER A 54 14.39 2.69 -2.27
CA SER A 54 14.28 4.15 -2.47
C SER A 54 13.25 4.53 -3.53
N LEU A 55 12.24 3.68 -3.77
CA LEU A 55 11.14 4.02 -4.66
C LEU A 55 10.29 5.14 -4.06
N ASN A 56 10.05 5.05 -2.75
CA ASN A 56 9.20 5.97 -1.99
C ASN A 56 7.80 6.13 -2.66
N PRO A 57 6.84 5.26 -2.35
CA PRO A 57 5.47 5.38 -2.83
C PRO A 57 4.80 6.70 -2.40
N HIS A 58 3.84 7.18 -3.18
CA HIS A 58 3.04 8.36 -2.83
C HIS A 58 2.00 8.03 -1.76
N LEU A 59 1.40 6.85 -1.91
CA LEU A 59 0.44 6.28 -0.96
C LEU A 59 0.97 4.93 -0.44
N ILE A 60 0.89 4.74 0.87
CA ILE A 60 1.10 3.46 1.52
C ILE A 60 -0.16 3.12 2.31
N VAL A 61 -0.61 1.87 2.24
CA VAL A 61 -1.72 1.36 3.06
C VAL A 61 -1.21 0.17 3.85
N LEU A 62 -1.20 0.29 5.17
CA LEU A 62 -0.72 -0.75 6.08
C LEU A 62 -1.89 -1.37 6.84
N ASP A 63 -1.82 -2.68 7.08
CA ASP A 63 -2.79 -3.35 7.98
C ASP A 63 -2.18 -3.67 9.35
N GLY A 64 -0.85 -3.53 9.48
CA GLY A 64 -0.09 -3.74 10.70
C GLY A 64 -0.10 -5.18 11.21
N LYS A 65 -0.69 -6.12 10.48
CA LYS A 65 -0.84 -7.52 10.93
C LYS A 65 0.40 -8.35 10.65
N THR A 66 1.20 -7.96 9.65
CA THR A 66 2.41 -8.68 9.22
C THR A 66 3.63 -8.27 10.04
N LEU A 67 3.53 -7.22 10.85
CA LEU A 67 4.53 -6.79 11.86
C LEU A 67 4.80 -7.83 12.97
N ARG A 68 4.11 -8.99 12.96
CA ARG A 68 4.21 -10.02 13.99
C ARG A 68 5.33 -11.04 13.80
N TYR A 69 5.87 -11.19 12.59
CA TYR A 69 6.86 -12.25 12.33
C TYR A 69 8.32 -11.78 12.38
N GLU A 70 8.57 -10.50 12.11
CA GLU A 70 9.85 -9.84 12.35
C GLU A 70 9.52 -8.40 12.75
N ARG A 71 10.32 -7.79 13.63
CA ARG A 71 10.25 -6.34 13.92
C ARG A 71 10.58 -5.56 12.64
N LEU A 72 9.66 -5.52 11.68
CA LEU A 72 9.73 -4.62 10.54
C LEU A 72 9.59 -3.22 11.14
N GLU A 73 10.69 -2.49 11.25
CA GLU A 73 10.70 -1.08 11.67
C GLU A 73 10.12 -0.19 10.57
N ILE A 74 8.85 -0.42 10.25
CA ILE A 74 8.14 0.37 9.24
C ILE A 74 7.94 1.81 9.73
N GLU A 75 7.82 2.01 11.05
CA GLU A 75 7.62 3.33 11.67
C GLU A 75 8.75 4.32 11.34
N GLY A 76 10.01 3.87 11.41
CA GLY A 76 11.16 4.70 11.02
C GLY A 76 11.17 5.00 9.52
N SER A 77 10.74 4.03 8.73
CA SER A 77 10.68 4.11 7.26
C SER A 77 9.59 5.06 6.75
N ILE A 78 8.48 5.19 7.50
CA ILE A 78 7.34 6.06 7.14
C ILE A 78 7.32 7.40 7.88
N LYS A 79 8.39 7.79 8.59
CA LYS A 79 8.43 9.03 9.39
C LYS A 79 8.08 10.31 8.60
N ASN A 80 8.35 10.31 7.30
CA ASN A 80 8.11 11.44 6.41
C ASN A 80 6.70 11.43 5.77
N TYR A 81 5.89 10.39 6.06
CA TYR A 81 4.55 10.26 5.55
C TYR A 81 3.55 10.91 6.52
N LYS A 82 2.57 11.61 5.98
CA LYS A 82 1.38 12.03 6.74
C LYS A 82 0.56 10.79 7.05
N LYS A 83 0.32 10.55 8.33
CA LYS A 83 -0.48 9.41 8.80
C LYS A 83 -1.96 9.79 8.79
N LEU A 84 -2.76 8.95 8.15
CA LEU A 84 -4.21 8.90 8.28
C LEU A 84 -4.59 7.55 8.87
N GLU A 85 -5.79 7.44 9.42
CA GLU A 85 -6.32 6.18 9.92
C GLU A 85 -7.66 5.91 9.24
N ALA A 86 -7.96 4.63 9.01
CA ALA A 86 -9.24 4.20 8.49
C ALA A 86 -9.70 2.92 9.20
N ASN A 87 -10.97 2.89 9.59
CA ASN A 87 -11.59 1.68 10.10
C ASN A 87 -12.15 0.85 8.94
N ASN A 88 -11.48 -0.27 8.63
CA ASN A 88 -11.93 -1.21 7.61
C ASN A 88 -11.88 -2.65 8.11
N PRO A 89 -13.04 -3.29 8.37
CA PRO A 89 -13.10 -4.70 8.73
C PRO A 89 -12.53 -5.61 7.63
N PRO A 90 -11.95 -6.78 7.99
CA PRO A 90 -11.37 -7.70 7.02
C PRO A 90 -12.35 -8.15 5.94
N GLY A 91 -11.98 -8.01 4.67
CA GLY A 91 -12.83 -8.36 3.53
C GLY A 91 -13.97 -7.38 3.28
N TYR A 92 -13.89 -6.17 3.82
CA TYR A 92 -14.83 -5.09 3.51
C TYR A 92 -14.12 -3.93 2.79
N ILE A 93 -14.92 -3.11 2.14
CA ILE A 93 -14.58 -1.73 1.76
C ILE A 93 -15.57 -0.84 2.52
N SER A 94 -15.09 -0.21 3.59
CA SER A 94 -15.88 0.69 4.42
C SER A 94 -15.99 2.08 3.77
N CYS A 95 -17.03 2.84 4.11
CA CYS A 95 -17.15 4.22 3.65
C CYS A 95 -16.04 5.11 4.24
N ASP A 96 -15.57 4.74 5.43
CA ASP A 96 -14.46 5.41 6.11
C ASP A 96 -13.16 5.24 5.30
N LEU A 97 -12.81 4.00 4.94
CA LEU A 97 -11.66 3.71 4.08
C LEU A 97 -11.70 4.50 2.76
N VAL A 98 -12.85 4.53 2.10
CA VAL A 98 -13.01 5.27 0.83
C VAL A 98 -12.77 6.77 1.03
N ARG A 99 -13.33 7.37 2.10
CA ARG A 99 -13.12 8.79 2.42
C ARG A 99 -11.67 9.09 2.78
N THR A 100 -11.02 8.21 3.54
CA THR A 100 -9.62 8.35 3.91
C THR A 100 -8.71 8.27 2.68
N ILE A 101 -8.96 7.34 1.76
CA ILE A 101 -8.23 7.27 0.48
C ILE A 101 -8.46 8.55 -0.35
N GLN A 102 -9.69 9.05 -0.43
CA GLN A 102 -9.97 10.30 -1.14
C GLN A 102 -9.22 11.50 -0.54
N LEU A 103 -9.15 11.59 0.79
CA LEU A 103 -8.36 12.62 1.47
C LEU A 103 -6.86 12.43 1.20
N ALA A 104 -6.36 11.20 1.28
CA ALA A 104 -4.97 10.87 1.01
C ALA A 104 -4.55 11.30 -0.41
N VAL A 105 -5.38 11.00 -1.41
CA VAL A 105 -5.11 11.40 -2.80
C VAL A 105 -5.06 12.91 -2.96
N LYS A 106 -5.97 13.67 -2.32
CA LYS A 106 -5.91 15.15 -2.33
C LYS A 106 -4.60 15.65 -1.74
N MET A 107 -4.21 15.13 -0.58
CA MET A 107 -2.95 15.50 0.07
C MET A 107 -1.73 15.14 -0.79
N ILE A 108 -1.79 14.05 -1.55
CA ILE A 108 -0.72 13.68 -2.48
C ILE A 108 -0.57 14.73 -3.58
N PHE A 109 -1.67 15.21 -4.16
CA PHE A 109 -1.63 16.31 -5.13
C PHE A 109 -1.18 17.64 -4.51
N ASP A 110 -1.35 17.83 -3.20
CA ASP A 110 -0.79 18.95 -2.45
C ASP A 110 0.71 18.77 -2.10
N GLY A 111 1.34 17.66 -2.54
CA GLY A 111 2.77 17.39 -2.39
C GLY A 111 3.15 16.55 -1.17
N PHE A 112 2.18 15.97 -0.45
CA PHE A 112 2.46 15.09 0.68
C PHE A 112 2.64 13.63 0.23
N ARG A 113 3.42 12.87 1.00
CA ARG A 113 3.35 11.40 0.99
C ARG A 113 2.44 10.96 2.12
N VAL A 114 1.58 9.98 1.88
CA VAL A 114 0.53 9.60 2.84
C VAL A 114 0.60 8.12 3.17
N CYS A 115 0.49 7.80 4.45
CA CYS A 115 0.32 6.45 4.97
C CYS A 115 -1.07 6.36 5.59
N ILE A 116 -1.84 5.34 5.20
CA ILE A 116 -3.12 4.96 5.81
C ILE A 116 -2.91 3.70 6.63
#